data_AF-A0A225VBE7-F1
#
_entry.id   AF-A0A225VBE7-F1
#
_cell.length_a   1.000
_cell.length_b   1.000
_cell.length_c   1.000
_cell.angle_alpha   90.00
_cell.angle_beta   90.00
_cell.angle_gamma   90.00
#
_symmetry.space_group_name_H-M   'P 1'
#
loop_
_entity.id
_entity.type
_entity.pdbx_description
1 polymer ?
#
loop_
_entity_poly.entity_id
_entity_poly.type
_entity_poly.pdbx_seq_one_letter_code
_entity_poly.pdbx_strand_id
1 'polypeptide(L)'
;MTSRYKPELTRFMSFKDSIVYSNDYVFTMDELLRITPDHVCRWMNQQAYGDPEPNELMKPVHRRSSTLEFAKKAISSFMPRINTTWDPVTERGNPTRSDAVNKLIKKVKKFEVRREGAESKARRAVEFAEFLNLLLVVRAQWKADDSSYLMITIHQLHA
;
A
#
# COMPACT_ATOMS: atom_id res chain seq x y z
N MET A 1 11.11 -12.11 -8.48
CA MET A 1 10.88 -10.99 -7.54
C MET A 1 9.66 -10.21 -8.00
N THR A 2 8.73 -9.87 -7.11
CA THR A 2 7.50 -9.14 -7.49
C THR A 2 7.83 -7.68 -7.78
N SER A 3 7.95 -7.33 -9.06
CA SER A 3 8.14 -5.94 -9.57
C SER A 3 7.28 -4.92 -8.79
N ARG A 4 6.06 -5.31 -8.39
CA ARG A 4 5.13 -4.53 -7.57
C ARG A 4 5.70 -3.99 -6.24
N TYR A 5 6.62 -4.69 -5.58
CA TYR A 5 7.15 -4.29 -4.26
C TYR A 5 8.44 -3.47 -4.36
N LYS A 6 9.11 -3.48 -5.51
CA LYS A 6 10.38 -2.78 -5.72
C LYS A 6 10.30 -1.26 -5.49
N PRO A 7 9.25 -0.54 -5.93
CA PRO A 7 9.15 0.90 -5.66
C PRO A 7 9.11 1.24 -4.17
N GLU A 8 8.46 0.40 -3.36
CA GLU A 8 8.36 0.61 -1.92
C GLU A 8 9.71 0.41 -1.22
N LEU A 9 10.43 -0.67 -1.57
CA LEU A 9 11.79 -0.89 -1.08
C LEU A 9 12.71 0.28 -1.47
N THR A 10 12.62 0.75 -2.71
CA THR A 10 13.46 1.83 -3.22
C THR A 10 13.21 3.13 -2.47
N ARG A 11 11.94 3.47 -2.19
CA ARG A 11 11.59 4.62 -1.34
C ARG A 11 12.13 4.48 0.08
N PHE A 12 12.00 3.30 0.69
CA PHE A 12 12.53 3.02 2.01
C PHE A 12 14.06 3.16 2.08
N MET A 13 14.79 2.53 1.15
CA MET A 13 16.25 2.60 1.11
C MET A 13 16.73 4.03 0.84
N SER A 14 16.04 4.76 -0.04
CA SER A 14 16.35 6.17 -0.30
C SER A 14 16.22 7.03 0.95
N PHE A 15 15.17 6.80 1.75
CA PHE A 15 15.01 7.46 3.04
C PHE A 15 16.09 7.06 4.05
N LYS A 16 16.39 5.77 4.16
CA LYS A 16 17.39 5.23 5.10
C LYS A 16 18.78 5.81 4.83
N ASP A 17 19.19 5.84 3.57
CA ASP A 17 20.53 6.25 3.15
C ASP A 17 20.64 7.74 2.81
N SER A 18 19.51 8.46 2.82
CA SER A 18 19.40 9.87 2.42
C SER A 18 19.92 10.14 1.00
N ILE A 19 19.75 9.18 0.09
CA ILE A 19 20.11 9.28 -1.33
C ILE A 19 18.95 8.86 -2.22
N VAL A 20 18.92 9.32 -3.46
CA VAL A 20 17.89 8.91 -4.43
C VAL A 20 18.41 7.74 -5.24
N TYR A 21 17.82 6.57 -5.04
CA TYR A 21 18.12 5.39 -5.86
C TYR A 21 17.33 5.41 -7.18
N SER A 22 17.96 4.93 -8.26
CA SER A 22 17.25 4.62 -9.50
C SER A 22 16.26 3.48 -9.30
N ASN A 23 15.16 3.48 -10.04
CA ASN A 23 14.18 2.39 -10.04
C ASN A 23 14.80 1.06 -10.50
N ASP A 24 15.84 1.12 -11.34
CA ASP A 24 16.55 -0.04 -11.86
C ASP A 24 17.66 -0.54 -10.93
N TYR A 25 17.95 0.19 -9.84
CA TYR A 25 19.00 -0.19 -8.90
C TYR A 25 18.66 -1.53 -8.26
N VAL A 26 19.58 -2.49 -8.22
CA VAL A 26 19.40 -3.78 -7.55
C VAL A 26 20.18 -3.76 -6.24
N PHE A 27 19.46 -3.83 -5.12
CA PHE A 27 20.09 -3.88 -3.80
C PHE A 27 20.79 -5.22 -3.59
N THR A 28 22.04 -5.15 -3.19
CA THR A 28 22.89 -6.27 -2.83
C THR A 28 22.45 -6.91 -1.51
N MET A 29 22.87 -8.15 -1.28
CA MET A 29 22.54 -8.85 -0.04
C MET A 29 23.09 -8.11 1.20
N ASP A 30 24.30 -7.55 1.11
CA ASP A 30 24.94 -6.82 2.21
C ASP A 30 24.22 -5.50 2.53
N GLU A 31 23.70 -4.79 1.52
CA GLU A 31 22.82 -3.63 1.75
C GLU A 31 21.56 -4.02 2.50
N LEU A 32 20.93 -5.13 2.13
CA LEU A 32 19.70 -5.59 2.76
C LEU A 32 19.95 -6.12 4.19
N LEU A 33 21.10 -6.73 4.46
CA LEU A 33 21.49 -7.20 5.80
C LEU A 33 21.82 -6.05 6.76
N ARG A 34 22.15 -4.85 6.27
CA ARG A 34 22.35 -3.65 7.08
C ARG A 34 21.05 -2.99 7.55
N ILE A 35 19.89 -3.48 7.11
CA ILE A 35 18.59 -2.96 7.56
C ILE A 35 18.31 -3.46 8.98
N THR A 36 17.92 -2.54 9.86
CA THR A 36 17.60 -2.82 11.26
C THR A 36 16.14 -2.48 11.52
N PRO A 37 15.54 -2.99 12.62
CA PRO A 37 14.20 -2.57 13.04
C PRO A 37 14.05 -1.06 13.20
N ASP A 38 15.08 -0.37 13.68
CA ASP A 38 15.05 1.08 13.88
C ASP A 38 14.85 1.83 12.56
N HIS A 39 15.61 1.48 11.52
CA HIS A 39 15.41 2.04 10.18
C HIS A 39 13.95 1.88 9.69
N VAL A 40 13.37 0.69 9.90
CA VAL A 40 11.98 0.42 9.50
C VAL A 40 10.99 1.23 10.33
N CYS A 41 11.22 1.36 11.64
CA CYS A 41 10.40 2.17 12.54
C CYS A 41 10.42 3.65 12.15
N ARG A 42 11.61 4.25 11.94
CA ARG A 42 11.77 5.65 11.52
C ARG A 42 11.07 5.90 10.19
N TRP A 43 11.20 4.98 9.23
CA TRP A 43 10.46 5.07 7.96
C TRP A 43 8.94 5.04 8.17
N MET A 44 8.42 4.09 8.94
CA MET A 44 6.98 3.99 9.19
C MET A 44 6.46 5.19 9.99
N ASN A 45 7.25 5.74 10.89
CA ASN A 45 6.94 6.97 11.60
C ASN A 45 6.84 8.16 10.64
N GLN A 46 7.83 8.34 9.76
CA GLN A 46 7.80 9.37 8.71
C GLN A 46 6.53 9.26 7.85
N GLN A 47 6.10 8.04 7.52
CA GLN A 47 4.88 7.82 6.76
C GLN A 47 3.61 8.12 7.55
N ALA A 48 3.54 7.74 8.83
CA ALA A 48 2.32 7.82 9.63
C ALA A 48 2.12 9.20 10.30
N TYR A 49 3.19 9.76 10.86
CA TYR A 49 3.22 10.99 11.65
C TYR A 49 3.81 12.19 10.90
N GLY A 50 4.46 11.97 9.74
CA GLY A 50 5.16 13.02 9.01
C GLY A 50 6.56 13.33 9.56
N ASP A 51 6.98 12.63 10.60
CA ASP A 51 8.25 12.81 11.31
C ASP A 51 8.82 11.43 11.67
N PRO A 52 10.14 11.18 11.49
CA PRO A 52 10.74 9.88 11.79
C PRO A 52 10.85 9.59 13.30
N GLU A 53 10.84 10.62 14.13
CA GLU A 53 11.00 10.60 15.58
C GLU A 53 9.83 11.35 16.26
N PRO A 54 8.59 10.85 16.10
CA PRO A 54 7.41 11.55 16.55
C PRO A 54 7.39 11.64 18.08
N ASN A 55 7.06 12.81 18.59
CA ASN A 55 6.85 13.02 20.02
C ASN A 55 5.52 12.39 20.49
N GLU A 56 5.29 12.34 21.81
CA GLU A 56 4.11 11.69 22.41
C GLU A 56 2.77 12.37 22.08
N LEU A 57 2.79 13.66 21.74
CA LEU A 57 1.59 14.44 21.42
C LEU A 57 1.19 14.30 19.95
N MET A 58 2.11 13.88 19.09
CA MET A 58 1.85 13.69 17.66
C MET A 58 0.89 12.53 17.41
N LYS A 59 0.00 12.72 16.43
CA LYS A 59 -0.99 11.73 16.02
C LYS A 59 -0.69 11.21 14.60
N PRO A 60 -0.90 9.91 14.32
CA PRO A 60 -0.58 9.32 13.03
C PRO A 60 -1.69 9.59 12.00
N VAL A 61 -1.75 10.81 11.48
CA VAL A 61 -2.84 11.30 10.63
C VAL A 61 -2.56 11.18 9.12
N HIS A 62 -1.33 10.87 8.71
CA HIS A 62 -0.93 10.93 7.30
C HIS A 62 -1.21 9.65 6.51
N ARG A 63 -0.82 8.49 7.06
CA ARG A 63 -0.98 7.18 6.41
C ARG A 63 -1.66 6.19 7.33
N ARG A 64 -2.54 5.37 6.73
CA ARG A 64 -3.28 4.34 7.46
C ARG A 64 -2.42 3.11 7.75
N SER A 65 -2.79 2.37 8.79
CA SER A 65 -2.17 1.11 9.19
C SER A 65 -2.11 0.09 8.06
N SER A 66 -3.16 0.00 7.22
CA SER A 66 -3.18 -0.88 6.05
C SER A 66 -2.11 -0.54 5.01
N THR A 67 -1.77 0.74 4.86
CA THR A 67 -0.67 1.18 3.98
C THR A 67 0.68 0.80 4.58
N LEU A 68 0.84 0.96 5.90
CA LEU A 68 2.05 0.52 6.61
C LEU A 68 2.23 -1.00 6.56
N GLU A 69 1.16 -1.77 6.64
CA GLU A 69 1.20 -3.24 6.50
C GLU A 69 1.61 -3.66 5.09
N PHE A 70 1.12 -2.95 4.07
CA PHE A 70 1.59 -3.15 2.69
C PHE A 70 3.09 -2.84 2.58
N ALA A 71 3.54 -1.70 3.12
CA ALA A 71 4.95 -1.31 3.09
C ALA A 71 5.84 -2.33 3.80
N LYS A 72 5.42 -2.77 5.00
CA LYS A 72 6.04 -3.86 5.76
C LYS A 72 6.18 -5.12 4.92
N LYS A 73 5.10 -5.56 4.26
CA LYS A 73 5.08 -6.76 3.41
C LYS A 73 6.03 -6.61 2.22
N ALA A 74 6.03 -5.45 1.57
CA ALA A 74 6.89 -5.15 0.44
C ALA A 74 8.37 -5.23 0.83
N ILE A 75 8.79 -4.54 1.90
CA ILE A 75 10.17 -4.55 2.40
C ILE A 75 10.56 -5.97 2.82
N SER A 76 9.69 -6.66 3.58
CA SER A 76 9.92 -8.03 4.06
C SER A 76 10.24 -9.01 2.94
N SER A 77 9.58 -8.88 1.78
CA SER A 77 9.76 -9.78 0.64
C SER A 77 11.16 -9.80 0.05
N PHE A 78 11.97 -8.76 0.32
CA PHE A 78 13.36 -8.67 -0.12
C PHE A 78 14.36 -9.02 0.97
N MET A 79 13.92 -9.20 2.22
CA MET A 79 14.85 -9.48 3.33
C MET A 79 15.45 -10.89 3.15
N PRO A 80 16.79 -11.05 3.20
CA PRO A 80 17.43 -12.34 2.98
C PRO A 80 16.93 -13.45 3.92
N ARG A 81 16.58 -13.09 5.16
CA ARG A 81 16.07 -14.01 6.19
C ARG A 81 14.56 -13.92 6.34
N ILE A 82 13.82 -13.95 5.22
CA ILE A 82 12.39 -13.61 5.14
C ILE A 82 11.50 -14.28 6.22
N ASN A 83 11.73 -15.57 6.51
CA ASN A 83 10.92 -16.36 7.44
C ASN A 83 11.41 -16.31 8.89
N THR A 84 12.61 -15.79 9.14
CA THR A 84 13.20 -15.73 10.47
C THR A 84 12.70 -14.48 11.20
N THR A 85 12.11 -14.66 12.39
CA THR A 85 11.76 -13.53 13.27
C THR A 85 13.02 -12.79 13.69
N TRP A 86 12.90 -11.47 13.90
CA TRP A 86 14.02 -10.68 14.40
C TRP A 86 14.36 -11.06 15.84
N ASP A 87 15.63 -11.40 16.08
CA ASP A 87 16.19 -11.60 17.41
C ASP A 87 16.92 -10.31 17.86
N PRO A 88 16.47 -9.66 18.94
CA PRO A 88 17.11 -8.44 19.43
C PRO A 88 18.48 -8.68 20.10
N VAL A 89 18.79 -9.91 20.53
CA VAL A 89 20.06 -10.21 21.20
C VAL A 89 21.18 -10.41 20.16
N THR A 90 20.89 -11.17 19.11
CA THR A 90 21.87 -11.45 18.06
C THR A 90 21.79 -10.50 16.87
N GLU A 91 20.84 -9.55 16.89
CA GLU A 91 20.54 -8.58 15.83
C GLU A 91 20.41 -9.23 14.45
N ARG A 92 19.74 -10.38 14.41
CA ARG A 92 19.59 -11.21 13.20
C ARG A 92 18.14 -11.55 12.93
N GLY A 93 17.85 -11.81 11.66
CA GLY A 93 16.52 -12.19 11.18
C GLY A 93 15.92 -11.14 10.27
N ASN A 94 14.60 -11.15 10.12
CA ASN A 94 13.89 -10.17 9.30
C ASN A 94 13.50 -8.96 10.15
N PRO A 95 14.09 -7.77 9.93
CA PRO A 95 13.86 -6.58 10.76
C PRO A 95 12.39 -6.13 10.75
N THR A 96 11.66 -6.40 9.67
CA THR A 96 10.22 -6.10 9.57
C THR A 96 9.37 -6.96 10.50
N ARG A 97 9.88 -8.12 10.96
CA ARG A 97 9.16 -9.03 11.86
C ARG A 97 9.42 -8.74 13.35
N SER A 98 10.17 -7.69 13.67
CA SER A 98 10.47 -7.28 15.05
C SER A 98 9.22 -6.81 15.81
N ASP A 99 9.28 -6.92 17.14
CA ASP A 99 8.22 -6.44 18.02
C ASP A 99 8.03 -4.93 17.95
N ALA A 100 9.11 -4.17 17.77
CA ALA A 100 9.06 -2.71 17.63
C ALA A 100 8.17 -2.29 16.45
N VAL A 101 8.42 -2.86 15.26
CA VAL A 101 7.62 -2.61 14.05
C VAL A 101 6.17 -3.04 14.23
N ASN A 102 5.94 -4.20 14.86
CA ASN A 102 4.58 -4.68 15.14
C ASN A 102 3.82 -3.77 16.12
N LYS A 103 4.50 -3.29 17.18
CA LYS A 103 3.92 -2.36 18.17
C LYS A 103 3.59 -1.01 17.53
N LEU A 104 4.42 -0.50 16.63
CA LEU A 104 4.14 0.73 15.88
C LEU A 104 2.85 0.61 15.08
N ILE A 105 2.69 -0.43 14.27
CA ILE A 105 1.46 -0.64 13.47
C ILE A 105 0.24 -0.79 14.38
N LYS A 106 0.36 -1.52 15.50
CA LYS A 106 -0.71 -1.64 16.51
C LYS A 106 -1.08 -0.27 17.12
N LYS A 107 -0.10 0.59 17.40
CA LYS A 107 -0.32 1.97 17.90
C LYS A 107 -1.09 2.79 16.87
N VAL A 108 -0.71 2.74 15.59
CA VAL A 108 -1.43 3.45 14.51
C VAL A 108 -2.87 2.95 14.40
N LYS A 109 -3.11 1.63 14.40
CA LYS A 109 -4.47 1.05 14.42
C LYS A 109 -5.31 1.56 15.59
N LYS A 110 -4.71 1.70 16.77
CA LYS A 110 -5.40 2.19 17.96
C LYS A 110 -5.88 3.65 17.79
N PHE A 111 -5.06 4.51 17.18
CA PHE A 111 -5.47 5.88 16.85
C PHE A 111 -6.56 5.93 15.78
N GLU A 112 -6.49 5.08 14.75
CA GLU A 112 -7.53 4.98 13.73
C GLU A 112 -8.89 4.60 14.33
N VAL A 113 -8.92 3.60 15.22
CA VAL A 113 -10.15 3.16 15.92
C VAL A 113 -10.75 4.28 16.76
N ARG A 114 -9.90 5.11 17.39
CA ARG A 114 -10.31 6.28 18.18
C ARG A 114 -10.74 7.48 17.34
N ARG A 115 -10.68 7.37 16.00
CA ARG A 115 -10.90 8.49 15.06
C ARG A 115 -9.91 9.65 15.24
N GLU A 116 -8.71 9.31 15.71
CA GLU A 116 -7.60 10.25 15.94
C GLU A 116 -6.43 10.00 14.99
N GLY A 117 -6.53 8.98 14.13
CA GLY A 117 -5.55 8.65 13.09
C GLY A 117 -6.06 9.00 11.70
N ALA A 118 -5.33 8.55 10.67
CA ALA A 118 -5.66 8.80 9.28
C ALA A 118 -7.09 8.33 8.89
N GLU A 119 -7.82 9.22 8.21
CA GLU A 119 -9.21 8.97 7.80
C GLU A 119 -9.37 7.82 6.81
N SER A 120 -10.54 7.17 6.87
CA SER A 120 -10.90 6.14 5.92
C SER A 120 -11.32 6.73 4.58
N LYS A 121 -10.64 6.34 3.50
CA LYS A 121 -11.06 6.63 2.12
C LYS A 121 -11.86 5.48 1.48
N ALA A 122 -12.34 4.54 2.29
CA ALA A 122 -13.17 3.45 1.79
C ALA A 122 -14.50 4.02 1.27
N ARG A 123 -14.87 3.64 0.05
CA ARG A 123 -16.19 3.98 -0.50
C ARG A 123 -17.25 3.18 0.25
N ARG A 124 -18.38 3.82 0.57
CA ARG A 124 -19.54 3.10 1.08
C ARG A 124 -20.11 2.16 0.01
N ALA A 125 -20.90 1.18 0.44
CA ALA A 125 -21.64 0.33 -0.47
C ALA A 125 -22.58 1.16 -1.35
N VAL A 126 -22.80 0.68 -2.58
CA VAL A 126 -23.81 1.23 -3.49
C VAL A 126 -25.17 0.81 -2.96
N GLU A 127 -26.06 1.77 -2.74
CA GLU A 127 -27.42 1.50 -2.28
C GLU A 127 -28.32 1.06 -3.46
N PHE A 128 -29.40 0.33 -3.16
CA PHE A 128 -30.28 -0.22 -4.21
C PHE A 128 -30.82 0.84 -5.18
N ALA A 129 -31.21 2.01 -4.68
CA ALA A 129 -31.69 3.11 -5.51
C ALA A 129 -30.60 3.65 -6.45
N GLU A 130 -29.36 3.71 -5.99
CA GLU A 130 -28.22 4.15 -6.80
C GLU A 130 -27.89 3.14 -7.89
N PHE A 131 -28.01 1.85 -7.56
CA PHE A 131 -27.87 0.77 -8.53
C PHE A 131 -28.95 0.85 -9.63
N LEU A 132 -30.21 1.11 -9.27
CA LEU A 132 -31.28 1.33 -10.25
C LEU A 132 -31.01 2.54 -11.14
N ASN A 133 -30.55 3.66 -10.57
CA ASN A 133 -30.18 4.84 -11.34
C ASN A 133 -29.03 4.55 -12.32
N LEU A 134 -28.03 3.77 -11.89
CA LEU A 134 -26.95 3.28 -12.76
C LEU A 134 -27.50 2.48 -13.95
N LEU A 135 -28.42 1.54 -13.73
CA LEU A 135 -29.03 0.75 -14.80
C LEU A 135 -29.82 1.62 -15.79
N LEU A 136 -30.54 2.63 -15.30
CA LEU A 136 -31.27 3.57 -16.15
C LEU A 136 -30.32 4.39 -17.03
N VAL A 137 -29.22 4.89 -16.45
CA VAL A 137 -28.19 5.64 -17.20
C VAL A 137 -27.56 4.77 -18.28
N VAL A 138 -27.15 3.54 -17.95
CA VAL A 138 -26.56 2.60 -18.93
C VAL A 138 -27.53 2.32 -20.07
N ARG A 139 -28.82 2.07 -19.76
CA ARG A 139 -29.85 1.82 -20.78
C ARG A 139 -30.09 3.04 -21.68
N ALA A 140 -30.06 4.25 -21.12
CA ALA A 140 -30.23 5.48 -21.88
C ALA A 140 -29.04 5.73 -22.82
N GLN A 141 -27.81 5.48 -22.37
CA GLN A 141 -26.61 5.57 -23.20
C GLN A 141 -26.66 4.57 -24.36
N TRP A 142 -27.08 3.32 -24.10
CA TRP A 142 -27.20 2.31 -25.15
C TRP A 142 -28.24 2.67 -26.22
N LYS A 143 -29.34 3.32 -25.83
CA LYS A 143 -30.32 3.83 -26.81
C LYS A 143 -29.82 5.04 -27.61
N ALA A 144 -28.87 5.80 -27.08
CA ALA A 144 -28.27 6.94 -27.78
C ALA A 144 -27.15 6.50 -28.76
N ASP A 145 -26.53 5.35 -28.51
CA ASP A 145 -25.49 4.74 -29.36
C ASP A 145 -26.05 3.83 -30.48
N ASP A 146 -27.36 3.89 -30.69
CA ASP A 146 -28.13 3.07 -31.66
C ASP A 146 -27.93 3.53 -33.12
N SER A 147 -26.74 4.05 -33.45
CA SER A 147 -26.20 4.03 -34.83
C SER A 147 -25.60 2.66 -35.20
N SER A 148 -25.74 1.65 -34.33
CA SER A 148 -25.12 0.32 -34.49
C SER A 148 -26.01 -0.72 -35.19
N TYR A 149 -27.29 -0.44 -35.48
CA TYR A 149 -28.21 -1.37 -36.16
C TYR A 149 -28.44 -1.10 -37.65
N LEU A 150 -27.41 -0.66 -38.38
CA LEU A 150 -27.38 -0.70 -39.86
C LEU A 150 -26.65 -1.92 -40.43
N MET A 151 -26.28 -2.91 -39.60
CA MET A 151 -25.53 -4.11 -40.00
C MET A 151 -26.30 -5.44 -39.82
N ILE A 152 -27.63 -5.43 -39.80
CA ILE A 152 -28.43 -6.68 -39.78
C ILE A 152 -29.43 -6.78 -40.96
N THR A 153 -29.59 -5.74 -41.79
CA THR A 153 -30.56 -5.77 -42.91
C THR A 153 -29.92 -5.80 -44.30
N ILE A 154 -28.75 -6.44 -44.46
CA ILE A 154 -28.18 -6.81 -45.78
C ILE A 154 -28.03 -8.35 -45.94
N HIS A 155 -28.55 -9.15 -44.99
CA HIS A 155 -28.50 -10.63 -45.07
C HIS A 155 -29.86 -11.32 -45.27
N GLN A 156 -30.86 -10.62 -45.81
CA GLN A 156 -32.11 -11.24 -46.25
C GLN A 156 -32.52 -10.86 -47.69
N LEU A 157 -31.54 -10.61 -48.58
CA LEU A 157 -31.82 -10.38 -50.01
C LEU A 157 -31.12 -11.33 -50.99
N HIS A 158 -30.49 -12.41 -50.51
CA HIS A 158 -29.99 -13.47 -51.39
C HIS A 158 -30.06 -14.84 -50.71
N ALA A 159 -31.19 -15.53 -50.88
CA ALA A 159 -31.33 -16.98 -51.03
C ALA A 159 -32.79 -17.31 -51.31
#